data_AF-A0A0D0DJA2-F1
#
_entry.id   AF-A0A0D0DJA2-F1
#
_cell.length_a   1.000
_cell.length_b   1.000
_cell.length_c   1.000
_cell.angle_alpha   90.00
_cell.angle_beta   90.00
_cell.angle_gamma   90.00
#
_symmetry.space_group_name_H-M   'P 1'
#
loop_
_entity.id
_entity.type
_entity.pdbx_description
1 polymer ?
#
loop_
_entity_poly.entity_id
_entity_poly.type
_entity_poly.pdbx_seq_one_letter_code
_entity_poly.pdbx_strand_id
1 'polypeptide(L)' 'VRHISMTMDLWSVDQTKAAFLRLTAHWICTDPKTKAWSLQSQVIGFQGISGAHTGENLGHYFLSLCEWAGI' A
#
# COMPACT_ATOMS: atom_id res chain seq x y z
N VAL A 1 -6.22 18.76 -7.98
CA VAL A 1 -6.13 17.29 -8.13
C VAL A 1 -5.44 16.75 -6.88
N ARG A 2 -6.04 15.80 -6.16
CA ARG A 2 -5.36 15.12 -5.04
C ARG A 2 -4.63 13.93 -5.63
N HIS A 3 -3.30 13.99 -5.67
CA HIS A 3 -2.48 12.89 -6.15
C HIS A 3 -2.10 12.00 -4.98
N ILE A 4 -2.40 10.71 -5.10
CA ILE A 4 -1.98 9.68 -4.16
C ILE A 4 -0.93 8.84 -4.87
N SER A 5 0.22 8.65 -4.23
CA SER A 5 1.20 7.65 -4.59
C SER A 5 1.07 6.47 -3.64
N MET A 6 1.38 5.26 -4.10
CA MET A 6 1.33 4.07 -3.26
C MET A 6 2.66 3.32 -3.32
N THR A 7 3.09 2.80 -2.18
CA THR A 7 4.22 1.87 -2.09
C THR A 7 3.71 0.50 -1.69
N MET A 8 4.13 -0.53 -2.42
CA MET A 8 3.98 -1.93 -2.02
C MET A 8 5.26 -2.40 -1.36
N ASP A 9 5.14 -2.95 -0.17
CA ASP A 9 6.24 -3.58 0.54
C ASP A 9 5.93 -5.06 0.71
N LEU A 10 6.77 -5.92 0.13
CA LEU A 10 6.56 -7.35 0.03
C LEU A 10 7.78 -8.08 0.59
N TRP A 11 7.55 -8.96 1.56
CA TRP A 11 8.61 -9.77 2.16
C TRP A 11 8.12 -11.16 2.55
N SER A 12 9.06 -12.06 2.72
CA SER A 12 8.86 -13.39 3.29
C SER A 12 9.52 -13.51 4.65
N VAL A 13 8.96 -14.37 5.51
CA VAL A 13 9.53 -14.74 6.81
C VAL A 13 10.19 -16.10 6.67
N ASP A 14 11.51 -16.17 6.85
CA ASP A 14 12.30 -17.36 6.56
C ASP A 14 11.89 -18.59 7.38
N GLN A 15 11.49 -18.39 8.63
CA GLN A 15 11.16 -19.46 9.58
C GLN A 15 9.78 -20.07 9.29
N THR A 16 8.81 -19.24 8.91
CA THR A 16 7.41 -19.69 8.72
C THR A 16 7.06 -19.92 7.26
N LYS A 17 7.91 -19.47 6.32
CA LYS A 17 7.63 -19.41 4.87
C LYS A 17 6.37 -18.60 4.54
N ALA A 18 5.88 -17.79 5.47
CA ALA A 18 4.80 -16.86 5.21
C ALA A 18 5.31 -15.68 4.39
N ALA A 19 4.49 -15.17 3.49
CA ALA A 19 4.74 -13.94 2.76
C ALA A 19 3.67 -12.91 3.10
N PHE A 20 4.06 -11.64 3.18
CA PHE A 20 3.17 -10.53 3.54
C PHE A 20 3.31 -9.42 2.52
N LEU A 21 2.19 -8.80 2.20
CA LEU A 21 2.11 -7.60 1.36
C LEU A 21 1.49 -6.46 2.19
N ARG A 22 2.20 -5.33 2.24
CA ARG A 22 1.74 -4.08 2.81
C ARG A 22 1.56 -3.03 1.71
N LEU A 23 0.44 -2.32 1.75
CA LEU A 23 0.16 -1.17 0.89
C LEU A 23 0.10 0.10 1.73
N THR A 24 0.94 1.08 1.39
CA THR A 24 0.98 2.38 2.05
C THR A 24 0.69 3.47 1.03
N ALA A 25 -0.34 4.28 1.27
CA ALA A 25 -0.65 5.47 0.50
C ALA A 25 0.14 6.67 1.01
N HIS A 26 0.57 7.54 0.11
CA HIS A 26 1.32 8.76 0.39
C HIS A 26 0.71 9.92 -0.41
N TRP A 27 0.54 11.08 0.21
CA TRP A 27 0.05 12.29 -0.47
C TRP A 27 0.62 13.55 0.18
N ILE A 28 0.56 14.67 -0.52
CA ILE A 28 0.97 15.97 0.02
C ILE A 28 -0.29 16.75 0.40
N CYS A 29 -0.34 17.21 1.65
CA CYS A 29 -1.31 18.19 2.11
C CYS A 29 -0.66 19.57 2.14
N THR A 30 -1.44 20.61 1.86
CA THR A 30 -1.02 21.99 2.03
C THR A 30 -1.83 22.61 3.17
N ASP A 31 -1.17 23.19 4.15
CA ASP A 31 -1.83 23.93 5.22
C ASP A 31 -2.56 25.14 4.60
N PRO A 32 -3.88 25.29 4.81
CA PRO A 32 -4.64 26.39 4.21
C PRO A 32 -4.17 27.79 4.63
N LYS A 33 -3.66 27.92 5.87
CA LYS A 33 -3.21 29.17 6.49
C LYS A 33 -1.75 29.47 6.17
N THR A 34 -0.86 28.51 6.38
CA THR A 34 0.60 28.73 6.25
C THR A 34 1.13 28.44 4.86
N LYS A 35 0.34 27.76 4.01
CA LYS A 35 0.76 27.23 2.70
C LYS A 35 1.93 26.24 2.77
N ALA A 36 2.31 25.80 3.97
CA ALA A 36 3.34 24.78 4.15
C ALA A 36 2.87 23.44 3.58
N TRP A 37 3.81 22.68 3.01
CA TRP A 37 3.58 21.34 2.50
C TRP A 37 3.90 20.32 3.57
N SER A 38 3.02 19.35 3.78
CA SER A 38 3.25 18.20 4.66
C SER A 38 3.06 16.91 3.88
N LEU A 39 4.08 16.05 3.91
CA LEU A 39 3.94 14.67 3.45
C LEU A 39 3.04 13.93 4.44
N GLN A 40 2.05 13.22 3.92
CA GLN A 40 1.16 12.35 4.66
C GLN A 40 1.36 10.93 4.18
N SER A 41 1.22 9.96 5.07
CA SER A 41 1.27 8.54 4.74
C SER A 41 0.29 7.75 5.61
N GLN A 42 -0.28 6.69 5.03
CA GLN A 42 -1.20 5.80 5.73
C GLN A 42 -1.06 4.37 5.19
N VAL A 43 -0.93 3.40 6.10
CA VAL A 43 -1.07 1.98 5.73
C VAL A 43 -2.54 1.72 5.44
N ILE A 44 -2.86 1.37 4.21
CA ILE A 44 -4.24 1.13 3.74
C ILE A 44 -4.54 -0.35 3.55
N GLY A 45 -3.52 -1.22 3.62
CA GLY A 45 -3.69 -2.65 3.51
C GLY A 45 -2.50 -3.41 4.06
N PHE A 46 -2.76 -4.51 4.76
CA PHE A 46 -1.76 -5.45 5.22
C PHE A 46 -2.35 -6.84 5.29
N GLN A 47 -1.82 -7.78 4.51
CA GLN A 47 -2.30 -9.16 4.51
C GLN A 47 -1.19 -10.16 4.21
N GLY A 48 -1.41 -11.41 4.66
CA GLY A 48 -0.63 -12.55 4.19
C GLY A 48 -0.99 -12.86 2.74
N ILE A 49 0.00 -13.24 1.93
CA ILE A 49 -0.19 -13.68 0.56
C ILE A 49 0.31 -15.11 0.37
N SER A 50 -0.22 -15.77 -0.64
CA SER A 50 0.12 -17.16 -0.98
C SER A 50 0.20 -17.38 -2.49
N GLY A 51 0.84 -18.47 -2.88
CA GLY A 51 1.07 -18.82 -4.28
C GLY A 51 2.34 -18.18 -4.86
N ALA A 52 2.51 -18.30 -6.17
CA ALA A 52 3.66 -17.74 -6.87
C ALA A 52 3.60 -16.20 -6.88
N HIS A 53 4.72 -15.53 -6.64
CA HIS A 53 4.81 -14.06 -6.65
C HIS A 53 4.92 -13.51 -8.09
N THR A 54 4.02 -13.94 -8.98
CA THR A 54 3.92 -13.41 -10.34
C THR A 54 3.25 -12.03 -10.32
N GLY A 55 3.46 -11.24 -11.39
CA GLY A 55 2.80 -9.94 -11.53
C GLY A 55 1.27 -10.04 -11.47
N GLU A 56 0.68 -11.09 -12.06
CA GLU A 56 -0.78 -11.31 -12.01
C GLU A 56 -1.27 -11.58 -10.59
N ASN A 57 -0.63 -12.50 -9.86
CA ASN A 57 -1.05 -12.83 -8.49
C ASN A 57 -0.89 -11.62 -7.54
N LEU A 58 0.24 -10.91 -7.62
CA LEU A 58 0.45 -9.69 -6.85
C LEU A 58 -0.55 -8.58 -7.23
N GLY A 59 -0.89 -8.48 -8.52
CA GLY A 59 -1.94 -7.59 -9.01
C GLY A 59 -3.32 -7.90 -8.42
N HIS A 60 -3.69 -9.17 -8.29
CA HIS A 60 -4.93 -9.57 -7.64
C HIS A 60 -4.98 -9.17 -6.16
N TYR A 61 -3.90 -9.42 -5.41
CA TYR A 61 -3.81 -8.97 -4.02
C TYR A 61 -3.87 -7.45 -3.90
N PHE A 62 -3.20 -6.72 -4.80
CA PHE A 62 -3.26 -5.26 -4.83
C PHE A 62 -4.68 -4.74 -5.05
N LEU A 63 -5.38 -5.23 -6.09
CA LEU A 63 -6.75 -4.82 -6.37
C LEU A 63 -7.69 -5.12 -5.20
N SER A 64 -7.54 -6.28 -4.57
CA SER A 64 -8.34 -6.65 -3.39
C SER A 64 -8.11 -5.71 -2.20
N LEU A 65 -6.86 -5.26 -1.98
CA LEU A 65 -6.55 -4.28 -0.93
C LEU A 65 -7.10 -2.89 -1.26
N CYS A 66 -7.07 -2.47 -2.53
CA CYS A 66 -7.70 -1.22 -2.96
C CYS A 66 -9.21 -1.24 -2.77
N GLU A 67 -9.88 -2.33 -3.14
CA GLU A 67 -11.32 -2.51 -2.94
C GLU A 67 -11.68 -2.47 -1.44
N TRP A 68 -10.90 -3.16 -0.59
CA TRP A 68 -11.07 -3.11 0.86
C TRP A 68 -10.88 -1.69 1.43
N ALA A 69 -9.93 -0.92 0.90
CA ALA A 69 -9.69 0.47 1.28
C ALA A 69 -10.72 1.46 0.69
N GLY A 70 -11.62 1.01 -0.19
CA GLY A 70 -12.62 1.84 -0.85
C GLY A 70 -12.05 2.76 -1.95
N ILE A 71 -10.99 2.32 -2.63
CA ILE A 71 -10.29 3.06 -3.70
C ILE A 71 -10.52 2.39 -5.06
#